data_AF-A0A0F9EWG8-F1
#
_entry.id   AF-A0A0F9EWG8-F1
#
_cell.length_a   1.000
_cell.length_b   1.000
_cell.length_c   1.000
_cell.angle_alpha   90.00
_cell.angle_beta   90.00
_cell.angle_gamma   90.00
#
_symmetry.space_group_name_H-M   'P 1'
#
loop_
_entity.id
_entity.type
_entity.pdbx_description
1 polymer ?
#
loop_
_entity_poly.entity_id
_entity_poly.type
_entity_poly.pdbx_seq_one_letter_code
_entity_poly.pdbx_strand_id
1 'polypeptide(L)'
;MRLLPEADKVVRTHLPRVLEAVGQGSSATELRDLEPLLDRDSIVAACEALQAVRILPVDGRTWEAVVRDAAFWCEAAVLAAMRQDVGAFRHHVDKATAAMREGLPLATIH
;
A
#
# COMPACT_ATOMS: atom_id res chain seq x y z
N MET A 1 -14.31 -13.99 -7.99
CA MET A 1 -13.10 -13.62 -7.21
C MET A 1 -13.54 -12.67 -6.12
N ARG A 2 -13.16 -12.89 -4.85
CA ARG A 2 -13.44 -11.91 -3.78
C ARG A 2 -12.30 -10.89 -3.81
N LEU A 3 -12.60 -9.61 -4.09
CA LEU A 3 -11.58 -8.58 -4.30
C LEU A 3 -10.97 -8.07 -2.99
N LEU A 4 -11.75 -7.98 -1.91
CA LEU A 4 -11.26 -7.46 -0.62
C LEU A 4 -10.10 -8.27 -0.02
N PRO A 5 -10.13 -9.62 0.02
CA PRO A 5 -8.98 -10.41 0.46
C PRO A 5 -7.72 -10.22 -0.40
N GLU A 6 -7.87 -9.93 -1.69
CA GLU A 6 -6.72 -9.65 -2.55
C GLU A 6 -6.18 -8.24 -2.33
N ALA A 7 -7.06 -7.25 -2.10
CA ALA A 7 -6.65 -5.91 -1.69
C ALA A 7 -5.89 -5.94 -0.35
N ASP A 8 -6.39 -6.70 0.62
CA ASP A 8 -5.78 -6.87 1.95
C ASP A 8 -4.36 -7.43 1.85
N LYS A 9 -4.15 -8.46 1.01
CA LYS A 9 -2.81 -8.99 0.74
C LYS A 9 -1.86 -7.93 0.20
N VAL A 10 -2.28 -7.09 -0.75
CA VAL A 10 -1.43 -6.05 -1.35
C VAL A 10 -1.00 -5.04 -0.28
N VAL A 11 -1.96 -4.59 0.56
CA VAL A 11 -1.69 -3.65 1.67
C VAL A 11 -0.73 -4.25 2.69
N ARG A 12 -0.89 -5.52 3.09
CA ARG A 12 -0.10 -6.14 4.16
C ARG A 12 1.24 -6.72 3.74
N THR A 13 1.47 -6.93 2.45
CA THR A 13 2.71 -7.59 1.99
C THR A 13 3.66 -6.64 1.29
N HIS A 14 3.18 -5.92 0.29
CA HIS A 14 4.08 -5.20 -0.61
C HIS A 14 4.46 -3.82 -0.07
N LEU A 15 3.51 -3.06 0.48
CA LEU A 15 3.79 -1.75 1.05
C LEU A 15 4.69 -1.80 2.31
N PRO A 16 4.48 -2.71 3.29
CA PRO A 16 5.36 -2.82 4.45
C PRO A 16 6.82 -3.10 4.10
N ARG A 17 7.09 -3.90 3.06
CA ARG A 17 8.46 -4.16 2.61
C ARG A 17 9.15 -2.91 2.07
N VAL A 18 8.41 -2.06 1.36
CA VAL A 18 8.94 -0.76 0.89
C VAL A 18 9.23 0.15 2.07
N LEU A 19 8.33 0.22 3.04
CA LEU A 19 8.52 1.02 4.25
C LEU A 19 9.75 0.59 5.06
N GLU A 20 9.94 -0.71 5.26
CA GLU A 20 11.15 -1.25 5.91
C GLU A 20 12.42 -0.86 5.18
N ALA A 21 12.39 -0.94 3.84
CA ALA A 21 13.54 -0.62 2.99
C ALA A 21 13.95 0.86 3.06
N VAL A 22 13.05 1.76 3.46
CA VAL A 22 13.31 3.19 3.66
C VAL A 22 13.40 3.58 5.14
N GLY A 23 13.56 2.62 6.05
CA GLY A 23 13.74 2.87 7.49
C GLY A 23 12.44 3.15 8.26
N GLN A 24 11.26 3.00 7.65
CA GLN A 24 9.94 3.25 8.23
C GLN A 24 9.33 1.98 8.85
N GLY A 25 10.10 1.27 9.68
CA GLY A 25 9.70 -0.02 10.25
C GLY A 25 8.43 0.02 11.12
N SER A 26 8.19 1.11 11.85
CA SER A 26 6.99 1.25 12.68
C SER A 26 5.72 1.28 11.85
N SER A 27 5.67 2.10 10.79
CA SER A 27 4.51 2.15 9.88
C SER A 27 4.34 0.85 9.09
N ALA A 28 5.43 0.13 8.80
CA ALA A 28 5.35 -1.19 8.20
C ALA A 28 4.63 -2.20 9.12
N THR A 29 4.93 -2.16 10.43
CA THR A 29 4.25 -3.00 11.44
C THR A 29 2.78 -2.62 11.58
N GLU A 30 2.46 -1.32 11.68
CA GLU A 30 1.08 -0.83 11.77
C GLU A 30 0.21 -1.35 10.61
N LEU A 31 0.73 -1.31 9.37
CA LEU A 31 0.01 -1.85 8.22
C LEU A 31 -0.20 -3.37 8.26
N ARG A 32 0.72 -4.14 8.85
CA ARG A 32 0.58 -5.59 9.00
C ARG A 32 -0.44 -5.96 10.07
N ASP A 33 -0.57 -5.12 11.09
CA ASP A 33 -1.42 -5.32 12.25
C ASP A 33 -2.85 -4.80 12.08
N LEU A 34 -3.18 -4.19 10.93
CA LEU A 34 -4.56 -3.80 10.58
C LEU A 34 -5.55 -4.96 10.75
N GLU A 35 -6.83 -4.68 10.91
CA GLU A 35 -7.87 -5.73 10.84
C GLU A 35 -8.11 -6.16 9.38
N PRO A 36 -8.41 -7.45 9.11
CA PRO A 36 -8.70 -7.91 7.76
C PRO A 36 -9.83 -7.11 7.11
N LEU A 37 -9.70 -6.77 5.82
CA LEU A 37 -10.71 -6.03 5.09
C LEU A 37 -11.99 -6.87 4.89
N LEU A 38 -12.91 -6.80 5.85
CA LEU A 38 -14.14 -7.60 5.89
C LEU A 38 -15.41 -6.74 5.85
N ASP A 39 -15.32 -5.52 6.34
CA ASP A 39 -16.43 -4.60 6.53
C ASP A 39 -16.01 -3.15 6.28
N ARG A 40 -16.93 -2.22 6.50
CA ARG A 40 -16.69 -0.80 6.26
C ARG A 40 -15.62 -0.23 7.21
N ASP A 41 -15.61 -0.64 8.46
CA ASP A 41 -14.76 -0.03 9.49
C ASP A 41 -13.30 -0.43 9.28
N SER A 42 -13.05 -1.71 8.99
CA SER A 42 -11.72 -2.21 8.56
C SER A 42 -11.21 -1.52 7.28
N ILE A 43 -12.10 -1.23 6.31
CA ILE A 43 -11.75 -0.49 5.10
C ILE A 43 -11.37 0.96 5.41
N VAL A 44 -12.13 1.66 6.25
CA VAL A 44 -11.82 3.04 6.65
C VAL A 44 -10.47 3.10 7.36
N ALA A 45 -10.24 2.22 8.34
CA ALA A 45 -8.98 2.15 9.08
C ALA A 45 -7.78 1.91 8.14
N ALA A 46 -7.92 1.02 7.15
CA ALA A 46 -6.86 0.79 6.17
C ALA A 46 -6.60 2.02 5.29
N CYS A 47 -7.65 2.72 4.84
CA CYS A 47 -7.49 3.96 4.07
C CYS A 47 -6.81 5.07 4.90
N GLU A 48 -7.17 5.22 6.18
CA GLU A 48 -6.54 6.18 7.08
C GLU A 48 -5.04 5.88 7.29
N ALA A 49 -4.69 4.61 7.49
CA ALA A 49 -3.30 4.18 7.61
C ALA A 49 -2.50 4.45 6.31
N LEU A 50 -3.10 4.18 5.15
CA LEU A 50 -2.49 4.48 3.85
C LEU A 50 -2.33 5.99 3.61
N GLN A 51 -3.28 6.80 4.06
CA GLN A 51 -3.18 8.26 4.02
C GLN A 51 -2.05 8.76 4.92
N ALA A 52 -1.89 8.20 6.13
CA ALA A 52 -0.79 8.51 7.02
C ALA A 52 0.56 8.18 6.35
N VAL A 53 0.66 7.03 5.68
CA VAL A 53 1.85 6.64 4.93
C VAL A 53 2.18 7.61 3.80
N ARG A 54 1.18 8.11 3.07
CA ARG A 54 1.38 9.08 1.98
C ARG A 54 1.96 10.42 2.42
N ILE A 55 1.81 10.78 3.70
CA ILE A 55 2.33 12.03 4.27
C ILE A 55 3.53 11.80 5.18
N LEU A 56 4.03 10.55 5.29
CA LEU A 56 5.24 10.25 6.05
C LEU A 56 6.41 11.04 5.47
N PRO A 57 7.22 11.70 6.32
CA PRO A 57 8.50 12.24 5.89
C PRO A 57 9.43 11.07 5.58
N VAL A 58 9.74 10.88 4.29
CA VAL A 58 10.69 9.87 3.83
C VAL A 58 11.90 10.59 3.24
N ASP A 59 13.09 10.23 3.71
CA ASP A 59 14.33 10.85 3.25
C ASP A 59 14.65 10.46 1.80
N GLY A 60 14.90 11.47 0.97
CA GLY A 60 15.20 11.32 -0.46
C GLY A 60 13.97 11.42 -1.35
N ARG A 61 13.99 12.41 -2.27
CA ARG A 61 12.87 12.72 -3.19
C ARG A 61 12.37 11.50 -3.99
N THR A 62 13.26 10.58 -4.33
CA THR A 62 12.91 9.35 -5.06
C THR A 62 12.06 8.41 -4.21
N TRP A 63 12.38 8.29 -2.91
CA TRP A 63 11.68 7.39 -2.00
C TRP A 63 10.35 7.93 -1.53
N GLU A 64 10.27 9.23 -1.28
CA GLU A 64 9.02 9.92 -0.98
C GLU A 64 7.98 9.67 -2.09
N ALA A 65 8.39 9.82 -3.35
CA ALA A 65 7.51 9.55 -4.49
C ALA A 65 7.06 8.09 -4.56
N VAL A 66 7.98 7.13 -4.39
CA VAL A 66 7.67 5.69 -4.41
C VAL A 66 6.68 5.32 -3.30
N VAL A 67 6.94 5.73 -2.05
CA VAL A 67 6.06 5.41 -0.91
C VAL A 67 4.68 6.04 -1.10
N ARG A 68 4.64 7.30 -1.52
CA ARG A 68 3.39 8.03 -1.78
C ARG A 68 2.56 7.38 -2.89
N ASP A 69 3.19 7.04 -4.01
CA ASP A 69 2.49 6.40 -5.14
C ASP A 69 2.02 5.01 -4.77
N ALA A 70 2.86 4.21 -4.10
CA ALA A 70 2.50 2.87 -3.65
C ALA A 70 1.28 2.92 -2.71
N ALA A 71 1.28 3.81 -1.72
CA ALA A 71 0.16 3.95 -0.80
C ALA A 71 -1.12 4.48 -1.48
N PHE A 72 -0.99 5.42 -2.43
CA PHE A 72 -2.12 5.88 -3.23
C PHE A 72 -2.76 4.74 -4.05
N TRP A 73 -1.96 3.94 -4.74
CA TRP A 73 -2.49 2.83 -5.55
C TRP A 73 -3.08 1.70 -4.70
N CYS A 74 -2.53 1.45 -3.51
CA CYS A 74 -3.14 0.56 -2.52
C CYS A 74 -4.53 1.05 -2.10
N GLU A 75 -4.67 2.33 -1.77
CA GLU A 75 -5.96 2.94 -1.39
C GLU A 75 -6.98 2.82 -2.53
N ALA A 76 -6.55 3.14 -3.76
CA ALA A 76 -7.38 3.00 -4.96
C ALA A 76 -7.82 1.54 -5.18
N ALA A 77 -6.96 0.55 -4.94
CA ALA A 77 -7.29 -0.86 -5.04
C ALA A 77 -8.33 -1.29 -3.99
N VAL A 78 -8.20 -0.82 -2.74
CA VAL A 78 -9.20 -1.06 -1.67
C VAL A 78 -10.57 -0.50 -2.07
N LEU A 79 -10.61 0.75 -2.56
CA LEU A 79 -11.86 1.39 -2.99
C LEU A 79 -12.47 0.73 -4.23
N ALA A 80 -11.66 0.22 -5.17
CA ALA A 80 -12.15 -0.56 -6.31
C ALA A 80 -12.70 -1.93 -5.86
N ALA A 81 -12.03 -2.60 -4.92
CA ALA A 81 -12.48 -3.85 -4.33
C ALA A 81 -13.83 -3.70 -3.62
N MET A 82 -14.00 -2.61 -2.85
CA MET A 82 -15.27 -2.28 -2.19
C MET A 82 -16.42 -2.11 -3.20
N ARG A 83 -16.14 -1.45 -4.34
CA ARG A 83 -17.11 -1.24 -5.43
C ARG A 83 -17.32 -2.46 -6.34
N GLN A 84 -16.63 -3.57 -6.08
CA GLN A 84 -16.59 -4.76 -6.94
C GLN A 84 -16.15 -4.47 -8.39
N ASP A 85 -15.36 -3.40 -8.59
CA ASP A 85 -14.84 -3.03 -9.91
C ASP A 85 -13.55 -3.80 -10.21
N VAL A 86 -13.70 -4.94 -10.88
CA VAL A 86 -12.60 -5.84 -11.21
C VAL A 86 -11.56 -5.19 -12.15
N GLY A 87 -12.02 -4.33 -13.07
CA GLY A 87 -11.15 -3.69 -14.07
C GLY A 87 -10.24 -2.66 -13.41
N ALA A 88 -10.83 -1.75 -12.64
CA ALA A 88 -10.08 -0.76 -11.87
C ALA A 88 -9.18 -1.42 -10.83
N PHE A 89 -9.68 -2.44 -10.12
CA PHE A 89 -8.90 -3.18 -9.12
C PHE A 89 -7.59 -3.73 -9.71
N ARG A 90 -7.67 -4.46 -10.83
CA ARG A 90 -6.47 -5.02 -11.49
C ARG A 90 -5.48 -3.93 -11.88
N HIS A 91 -5.97 -2.86 -12.51
CA HIS A 91 -5.13 -1.74 -12.89
C HIS A 91 -4.41 -1.11 -11.69
N HIS A 92 -5.11 -0.91 -10.57
CA HIS A 92 -4.53 -0.32 -9.36
C HIS A 92 -3.52 -1.25 -8.67
N VAL A 93 -3.79 -2.55 -8.60
CA VAL A 93 -2.84 -3.54 -8.08
C VAL A 93 -1.57 -3.60 -8.94
N ASP A 94 -1.70 -3.56 -10.26
CA ASP A 94 -0.54 -3.52 -11.16
C ASP A 94 0.30 -2.26 -10.94
N LYS A 95 -0.34 -1.10 -10.77
CA LYS A 95 0.33 0.17 -10.48
C LYS A 95 1.01 0.18 -9.11
N ALA A 96 0.34 -0.31 -8.06
CA ALA A 96 0.94 -0.45 -6.73
C ALA A 96 2.17 -1.36 -6.80
N THR A 97 2.05 -2.52 -7.45
CA THR A 97 3.14 -3.49 -7.60
C THR A 97 4.31 -2.89 -8.39
N ALA A 98 4.04 -2.14 -9.46
CA ALA A 98 5.08 -1.48 -10.25
C ALA A 98 5.85 -0.44 -9.42
N ALA A 99 5.14 0.46 -8.72
CA ALA A 99 5.77 1.45 -7.85
C ALA A 99 6.67 0.80 -6.78
N MET A 100 6.20 -0.30 -6.17
CA MET A 100 6.97 -1.04 -5.16
C MET A 100 8.18 -1.79 -5.76
N ARG A 101 8.06 -2.32 -6.98
CA ARG A 101 9.16 -2.96 -7.71
C ARG A 101 10.22 -1.97 -8.18
N GLU A 102 9.83 -0.74 -8.51
CA GLU A 102 10.76 0.34 -8.85
C GLU A 102 11.50 0.83 -7.60
N GLY A 103 10.83 0.82 -6.43
CA GLY A 103 11.44 1.12 -5.14
C GLY A 103 12.48 0.12 -4.69
N LEU A 104 12.15 -1.18 -4.64
CA LEU A 104 12.99 -2.21 -3.99
C LEU A 104 14.48 -2.25 -4.44
N PRO A 105 14.84 -2.12 -5.73
CA PRO A 105 16.23 -2.09 -6.18
C PRO A 105 17.03 -0.89 -5.68
N LEU A 106 16.37 0.24 -5.41
CA LEU A 106 17.04 1.44 -4.90
C LEU A 106 17.48 1.26 -3.43
N ALA A 107 16.89 0.33 -2.69
CA ALA A 107 17.20 0.07 -1.28
C ALA A 107 18.36 -0.91 -1.09
N THR A 108 18.74 -1.66 -2.12
CA THR A 108 19.83 -2.66 -2.01
C THR A 108 21.21 -2.05 -2.31
N ILE A 109 21.27 -0.79 -2.74
CA ILE A 109 22.49 -0.11 -3.21
C ILE A 109 23.04 0.89 -2.17
N HIS A 110 22.33 1.12 -1.07
CA HIS A 110 22.71 2.06 -0.01
C HIS A 110 23.00 1.36 1.32
#